data_AF-A0A7R9QPF4-F1
#
_entry.id   AF-A0A7R9QPF4-F1
#
_cell.length_a   1.000
_cell.length_b   1.000
_cell.length_c   1.000
_cell.angle_alpha   90.00
_cell.angle_beta   90.00
_cell.angle_gamma   90.00
#
_symmetry.space_group_name_H-M   'P 1'
#
loop_
_entity.id
_entity.type
_entity.pdbx_description
1 polymer ?
#
loop_
_entity_poly.entity_id
_entity_poly.type
_entity_poly.pdbx_seq_one_letter_code
_entity_poly.pdbx_strand_id
1 'polypeptide(L)'
;MAGKSSDRDSEPMSRESQVFAEINQATANGPCGDWTSYHDQKCFKIIAAVGTQQEAMAACKQLDSHSTLPTIKSLDENTFIYNMVKPYASQATSIWLGTLYLSNTFQWVDHTAISYKNYAYPANIHNQCMQMSLHITTLTHQSYHSL
;
A
#
# COMPACT_ATOMS: atom_id res chain seq x y z
N MET A 1 44.36 15.30 -1.37
CA MET A 1 43.59 14.71 -0.25
C MET A 1 42.18 15.28 -0.30
N ALA A 2 41.19 14.38 -0.26
CA ALA A 2 39.75 14.52 0.02
C ALA A 2 39.00 15.80 -0.45
N GLY A 3 37.83 15.71 -1.09
CA GLY A 3 36.73 14.81 -0.77
C GLY A 3 35.84 14.46 -1.95
N LYS A 4 35.14 13.34 -1.76
CA LYS A 4 34.25 12.64 -2.70
C LYS A 4 32.79 13.10 -2.51
N SER A 5 32.03 12.89 -3.59
CA SER A 5 30.57 12.72 -3.71
C SER A 5 29.64 13.85 -3.26
N SER A 6 29.07 14.57 -4.23
CA SER A 6 27.71 15.09 -4.11
C SER A 6 26.75 14.17 -4.89
N ASP A 7 26.46 13.01 -4.32
CA ASP A 7 25.28 12.26 -4.70
C ASP A 7 24.12 12.91 -3.94
N ARG A 8 23.42 13.84 -4.59
CA ARG A 8 22.18 14.43 -4.06
C ARG A 8 21.05 13.43 -4.30
N ASP A 9 20.75 12.69 -3.23
CA ASP A 9 19.41 12.31 -2.78
C ASP A 9 18.44 11.72 -3.83
N SER A 10 18.78 10.54 -4.33
CA SER A 10 17.81 9.63 -4.92
C SER A 10 17.99 8.23 -4.34
N GLU A 11 17.77 8.07 -3.03
CA GLU A 11 17.49 6.76 -2.43
C GLU A 11 15.99 6.70 -2.08
N PRO A 12 15.28 5.61 -2.42
CA PRO A 12 13.99 5.74 -3.06
C PRO A 12 12.87 5.60 -2.04
N MET A 13 11.86 6.46 -2.18
CA MET A 13 10.55 6.37 -1.52
C MET A 13 9.87 4.98 -1.65
N SER A 14 10.45 4.04 -2.42
CA SER A 14 10.02 2.66 -2.62
C SER A 14 10.55 1.63 -1.61
N ARG A 15 11.57 1.92 -0.78
CA ARG A 15 12.07 0.92 0.21
C ARG A 15 11.56 1.13 1.63
N GLU A 16 10.85 2.22 1.88
CA GLU A 16 10.32 2.59 3.21
C GLU A 16 8.83 2.24 3.39
N SER A 17 8.19 1.63 2.39
CA SER A 17 6.79 1.24 2.50
C SER A 17 6.62 -0.04 3.28
N GLN A 18 5.70 -0.02 4.24
CA GLN A 18 5.31 -1.18 5.03
C GLN A 18 4.53 -2.18 4.18
N VAL A 19 4.80 -3.47 4.40
CA VAL A 19 4.00 -4.55 3.81
C VAL A 19 2.69 -4.70 4.59
N PHE A 20 1.57 -4.53 3.89
CA PHE A 20 0.23 -4.77 4.42
C PHE A 20 -0.43 -5.85 3.55
N ALA A 21 -1.04 -6.83 4.19
CA ALA A 21 -1.61 -8.00 3.52
C ALA A 21 -3.13 -8.01 3.64
N GLU A 22 -3.79 -8.47 2.59
CA GLU A 22 -5.23 -8.72 2.47
C GLU A 22 -5.46 -10.18 2.07
N ILE A 23 -6.48 -10.81 2.66
CA ILE A 23 -7.06 -12.09 2.22
C ILE A 23 -8.56 -11.89 2.00
N ASN A 24 -9.08 -12.42 0.89
CA ASN A 24 -10.51 -12.37 0.50
C ASN A 24 -11.28 -13.67 0.80
N GLN A 25 -10.70 -14.60 1.58
CA GLN A 25 -11.29 -15.90 1.92
C GLN A 25 -11.17 -16.22 3.40
N ALA A 26 -12.09 -17.02 3.91
CA ALA A 26 -12.03 -17.51 5.28
C ALA A 26 -10.75 -18.35 5.50
N THR A 27 -10.02 -18.05 6.57
CA THR A 27 -8.86 -18.87 6.97
C THR A 27 -9.34 -20.22 7.54
N ALA A 28 -8.44 -21.21 7.62
CA ALA A 28 -8.76 -22.51 8.22
C ALA A 28 -9.24 -22.44 9.68
N ASN A 29 -8.97 -21.34 10.40
CA ASN A 29 -9.24 -21.15 11.83
C ASN A 29 -10.43 -20.19 12.10
N GLY A 30 -11.35 -20.03 11.16
CA GLY A 30 -12.48 -19.11 11.24
C GLY A 30 -12.40 -18.02 10.16
N PRO A 31 -13.36 -17.07 10.12
CA PRO A 31 -13.46 -16.11 9.01
C PRO A 31 -12.17 -15.33 8.78
N CYS A 32 -11.41 -14.97 9.82
CA CYS A 32 -10.08 -14.36 9.67
C CYS A 32 -8.96 -14.97 10.52
N GLY A 33 -9.23 -15.93 11.41
CA GLY A 33 -8.21 -16.46 12.33
C GLY A 33 -7.52 -15.33 13.11
N ASP A 34 -6.19 -15.24 13.02
CA ASP A 34 -5.38 -14.18 13.65
C ASP A 34 -5.28 -12.87 12.82
N TRP A 35 -6.10 -12.71 11.78
CA TRP A 35 -6.16 -11.50 10.95
C TRP A 35 -7.33 -10.61 11.40
N THR A 36 -7.28 -9.33 11.03
CA THR A 36 -8.34 -8.38 11.37
C THR A 36 -9.45 -8.43 10.32
N SER A 37 -10.69 -8.74 10.74
CA SER A 37 -11.86 -8.78 9.85
C SER A 37 -12.34 -7.39 9.45
N TYR A 38 -12.75 -7.27 8.19
CA TYR A 38 -13.49 -6.15 7.60
C TYR A 38 -14.76 -6.70 6.96
N HIS A 39 -15.91 -6.39 7.59
CA HIS A 39 -17.26 -6.83 7.20
C HIS A 39 -17.41 -8.33 6.89
N ASP A 40 -16.61 -9.18 7.53
CA ASP A 40 -16.58 -10.64 7.33
C ASP A 40 -16.35 -11.08 5.86
N GLN A 41 -15.82 -10.17 5.05
CA GLN A 41 -15.52 -10.39 3.64
C GLN A 41 -14.02 -10.36 3.36
N LYS A 42 -13.30 -9.49 4.09
CA LYS A 42 -11.86 -9.31 3.93
C LYS A 42 -11.16 -9.42 5.27
N CYS A 43 -9.93 -9.92 5.23
CA CYS A 43 -9.07 -10.03 6.38
C CYS A 43 -7.77 -9.28 6.09
N PHE A 44 -7.29 -8.50 7.06
CA PHE A 44 -6.09 -7.68 6.89
C PHE A 44 -5.04 -7.97 7.97
N LYS A 45 -3.77 -7.88 7.60
CA LYS A 45 -2.63 -8.07 8.52
C LYS A 45 -1.44 -7.21 8.15
N ILE A 46 -0.85 -6.56 9.16
CA ILE A 46 0.40 -5.82 9.01
C ILE A 46 1.55 -6.80 9.13
N ILE A 47 2.44 -6.78 8.15
CA ILE A 47 3.68 -7.55 8.16
C ILE A 47 4.79 -6.58 8.49
N ALA A 48 5.55 -6.84 9.56
CA ALA A 48 6.69 -6.03 10.00
C ALA A 48 7.90 -6.16 9.05
N ALA A 49 7.70 -5.81 7.80
CA ALA A 49 8.68 -5.78 6.73
C ALA A 49 8.50 -4.51 5.89
N VAL A 50 9.61 -3.99 5.37
CA VAL A 50 9.64 -2.92 4.39
C VAL A 50 10.38 -3.40 3.15
N GLY A 51 10.02 -2.88 1.98
CA GLY A 51 10.64 -3.29 0.73
C GLY A 51 9.92 -2.70 -0.47
N THR A 52 10.34 -3.09 -1.67
CA THR A 52 9.68 -2.77 -2.94
C THR A 52 8.30 -3.42 -3.04
N GLN A 53 7.45 -2.95 -3.96
CA GLN A 53 6.12 -3.55 -4.18
C GLN A 53 6.23 -5.05 -4.52
N GLN A 54 7.24 -5.44 -5.30
CA GLN A 54 7.46 -6.83 -5.69
C GLN A 54 7.87 -7.70 -4.49
N GLU A 55 8.76 -7.21 -3.62
CA GLU A 55 9.12 -7.88 -2.37
C GLU A 55 7.91 -7.97 -1.43
N ALA A 56 7.09 -6.92 -1.37
CA ALA A 56 5.88 -6.89 -0.57
C ALA A 56 4.82 -7.90 -1.06
N MET A 57 4.63 -8.01 -2.38
CA MET A 57 3.78 -9.05 -3.00
C MET A 57 4.29 -10.46 -2.68
N ALA A 58 5.61 -10.68 -2.78
CA ALA A 58 6.22 -11.96 -2.44
C ALA A 58 6.05 -12.30 -0.95
N ALA A 59 6.23 -11.33 -0.06
CA ALA A 59 6.03 -11.50 1.38
C ALA A 59 4.57 -11.85 1.72
N CYS A 60 3.59 -11.22 1.05
CA CYS A 60 2.17 -11.57 1.20
C CYS A 60 1.93 -13.05 0.85
N LYS A 61 2.49 -13.51 -0.28
CA LYS A 61 2.37 -14.92 -0.73
C LYS A 61 3.07 -15.93 0.16
N GLN A 62 4.17 -15.55 0.80
CA GLN A 62 4.85 -16.39 1.79
C GLN A 62 4.06 -16.51 3.09
N LEU A 63 3.32 -15.45 3.47
CA LEU A 63 2.46 -15.48 4.65
C LEU A 63 1.25 -16.39 4.46
N ASP A 64 0.60 -16.32 3.29
CA ASP A 64 -0.50 -17.20 2.89
C ASP A 64 -0.62 -17.20 1.35
N SER A 65 -0.88 -18.36 0.72
CA SER A 65 -0.97 -18.46 -0.74
C SER A 65 -2.10 -17.60 -1.36
N HIS A 66 -3.15 -17.34 -0.59
CA HIS A 66 -4.30 -16.51 -1.00
C HIS A 66 -4.12 -15.03 -0.63
N SER A 67 -3.11 -14.70 0.17
CA SER A 67 -2.82 -13.33 0.56
C SER A 67 -2.25 -12.51 -0.60
N THR A 68 -2.60 -11.23 -0.63
CA THR A 68 -2.11 -10.22 -1.57
C THR A 68 -1.87 -8.90 -0.85
N LEU A 69 -1.29 -7.92 -1.54
CA LEU A 69 -1.36 -6.53 -1.10
C LEU A 69 -2.82 -6.03 -1.11
N PRO A 70 -3.16 -5.02 -0.29
CA PRO A 70 -4.52 -4.52 -0.13
C PRO A 70 -5.05 -3.83 -1.40
N THR A 71 -6.33 -4.03 -1.66
CA THR A 71 -7.12 -3.27 -2.62
C THR A 71 -8.02 -2.30 -1.87
N ILE A 72 -8.42 -1.21 -2.53
CA ILE A 72 -9.33 -0.21 -1.92
C ILE A 72 -10.47 0.05 -2.89
N LYS A 73 -11.68 -0.36 -2.51
CA LYS A 73 -12.89 -0.27 -3.33
C LYS A 73 -13.88 0.79 -2.84
N SER A 74 -13.70 1.29 -1.61
CA SER A 74 -14.61 2.26 -1.01
C SER A 74 -13.91 3.18 -0.02
N LEU A 75 -14.59 4.28 0.35
CA LEU A 75 -14.12 5.19 1.39
C LEU A 75 -14.09 4.52 2.76
N ASP A 76 -15.05 3.64 3.03
CA ASP A 76 -15.13 2.89 4.28
C ASP A 76 -13.90 1.97 4.43
N GLU A 77 -13.59 1.22 3.38
CA GLU A 77 -12.40 0.36 3.32
C GLU A 77 -11.11 1.15 3.46
N ASN A 78 -11.00 2.29 2.77
CA ASN A 78 -9.84 3.17 2.90
C ASN A 78 -9.65 3.66 4.35
N THR A 79 -10.74 4.10 4.98
CA THR A 79 -10.75 4.57 6.37
C THR A 79 -10.34 3.46 7.33
N PHE A 80 -10.87 2.25 7.12
CA PHE A 80 -10.53 1.08 7.90
C PHE A 80 -9.04 0.74 7.80
N ILE A 81 -8.52 0.63 6.57
CA ILE A 81 -7.10 0.35 6.30
C ILE A 81 -6.22 1.42 6.93
N TYR A 82 -6.52 2.71 6.71
CA TYR A 82 -5.78 3.82 7.31
C TYR A 82 -5.73 3.74 8.85
N ASN A 83 -6.86 3.42 9.48
CA ASN A 83 -6.91 3.27 10.94
C ASN A 83 -6.07 2.11 11.46
N MET A 84 -5.91 1.04 10.68
CA MET A 84 -5.01 -0.07 11.04
C MET A 84 -3.54 0.33 10.93
N VAL A 85 -3.16 1.08 9.89
CA VAL A 85 -1.74 1.34 9.58
C VAL A 85 -1.19 2.62 10.18
N LYS A 86 -2.04 3.59 10.54
CA LYS A 86 -1.61 4.85 11.19
C LYS A 86 -0.74 4.68 12.45
N PRO A 87 -0.89 3.63 13.31
CA PRO A 87 -0.02 3.46 14.47
C PRO A 87 1.45 3.15 14.10
N TYR A 88 1.69 2.75 12.85
CA TYR A 88 2.99 2.39 12.31
C TYR A 88 3.67 3.55 11.56
N ALA A 89 3.07 4.75 11.58
CA ALA A 89 3.62 5.93 10.93
C ALA A 89 5.00 6.37 11.48
N SER A 90 5.43 5.86 12.65
CA SER A 90 6.80 6.08 13.14
C SER A 90 7.85 5.15 12.50
N GLN A 91 7.42 4.10 11.82
CA GLN A 91 8.27 3.03 11.25
C GLN A 91 8.30 3.06 9.72
N ALA A 92 7.25 3.57 9.09
CA ALA A 92 7.11 3.66 7.65
C ALA A 92 6.36 4.94 7.25
N THR A 93 6.65 5.44 6.05
CA THR A 93 6.01 6.63 5.50
C THR A 93 4.75 6.31 4.71
N SER A 94 4.62 5.07 4.24
CA SER A 94 3.54 4.59 3.38
C SER A 94 3.31 3.08 3.51
N ILE A 95 2.22 2.58 2.94
CA ILE A 95 2.01 1.15 2.66
C ILE A 95 1.89 0.94 1.14
N TRP A 96 2.23 -0.27 0.69
CA TRP A 96 1.93 -0.69 -0.67
C TRP A 96 0.47 -1.04 -0.87
N LEU A 97 -0.06 -0.67 -2.03
CA LEU A 97 -1.34 -1.14 -2.52
C LEU A 97 -1.15 -2.19 -3.61
N GLY A 98 -2.09 -3.13 -3.67
CA GLY A 98 -2.12 -4.24 -4.61
C GLY A 98 -2.59 -3.79 -5.98
N THR A 99 -1.72 -3.09 -6.71
CA THR A 99 -2.01 -2.64 -8.08
C THR A 99 -1.11 -3.31 -9.10
N LEU A 100 -1.70 -3.60 -10.26
CA LEU A 100 -1.05 -4.07 -11.48
C LEU A 100 -1.12 -2.96 -12.52
N TYR A 101 -0.07 -2.81 -13.31
CA TYR A 101 -0.08 -1.94 -14.49
C TYR A 101 -0.01 -2.78 -15.74
N LEU A 102 -1.15 -2.89 -16.42
CA LEU A 102 -1.33 -3.75 -17.60
C LEU A 102 -1.91 -2.91 -18.73
N SER A 103 -1.37 -3.05 -19.94
CA SER A 103 -1.91 -2.38 -21.14
C SER A 103 -2.14 -0.87 -20.96
N ASN A 104 -1.19 -0.16 -20.34
CA ASN A 104 -1.26 1.27 -20.03
C ASN A 104 -2.39 1.70 -19.08
N THR A 105 -2.92 0.78 -18.28
CA THR A 105 -3.92 1.10 -17.25
C THR A 105 -3.60 0.43 -15.92
N PHE A 106 -4.01 1.08 -14.83
CA PHE A 106 -3.95 0.49 -13.50
C PHE A 106 -5.18 -0.39 -13.24
N GLN A 107 -4.92 -1.56 -12.69
CA GLN A 107 -5.92 -2.49 -12.17
C GLN A 107 -5.53 -2.89 -10.76
N TRP A 108 -6.49 -3.35 -9.97
CA TRP A 108 -6.20 -4.02 -8.73
C TRP A 108 -5.64 -5.42 -8.98
N VAL A 109 -4.93 -6.00 -8.01
CA VAL A 109 -4.40 -7.38 -8.08
C VAL A 109 -5.48 -8.47 -8.22
N ASP A 110 -6.75 -8.10 -7.98
CA ASP A 110 -7.94 -8.93 -8.26
C ASP A 110 -8.49 -8.74 -9.68
N HIS A 111 -7.76 -8.04 -10.56
CA HIS A 111 -8.11 -7.71 -11.95
C HIS A 111 -9.31 -6.78 -12.13
N THR A 112 -9.88 -6.23 -11.06
CA THR A 112 -10.93 -5.22 -11.18
C THR A 112 -10.36 -3.85 -11.51
N ALA A 113 -11.14 -3.03 -12.21
CA ALA A 113 -10.76 -1.67 -12.55
C ALA A 113 -10.69 -0.78 -11.29
N ILE A 114 -9.80 0.21 -11.31
CA ILE A 114 -9.74 1.23 -10.26
C ILE A 114 -10.92 2.22 -10.44
N SER A 115 -11.98 2.01 -9.67
CA SER A 115 -13.17 2.89 -9.63
C SER A 115 -13.09 3.94 -8.51
N TYR A 116 -12.51 3.58 -7.35
CA TYR A 116 -12.26 4.48 -6.24
C TYR A 116 -10.89 5.16 -6.40
N LYS A 117 -10.86 6.49 -6.44
CA LYS A 117 -9.65 7.30 -6.77
C LYS A 117 -9.13 8.17 -5.62
N ASN A 118 -9.60 7.94 -4.39
CA ASN A 118 -9.15 8.76 -3.26
C ASN A 118 -7.92 8.13 -2.58
N TYR A 119 -6.95 8.97 -2.19
CA TYR A 119 -5.74 8.63 -1.39
C TYR A 119 -4.66 7.72 -2.00
N ALA A 120 -4.85 7.19 -3.19
CA ALA A 120 -3.81 6.48 -3.91
C ALA A 120 -3.10 7.45 -4.87
N TYR A 121 -1.88 7.86 -4.52
CA TYR A 121 -1.00 8.57 -5.45
C TYR A 121 -0.09 7.55 -6.15
N PRO A 122 0.23 7.71 -7.45
CA PRO A 122 1.27 6.91 -8.06
C PRO A 122 2.56 7.12 -7.27
N ALA A 123 3.15 6.02 -6.77
CA ALA A 123 4.33 6.04 -5.91
C ALA A 123 5.50 6.78 -6.59
N ASN A 124 5.55 6.73 -7.92
CA ASN A 124 6.32 7.58 -8.81
C ASN A 124 5.76 7.46 -10.23
N ILE A 125 5.82 8.52 -11.04
CA ILE A 125 5.41 8.50 -12.47
C ILE A 125 6.21 7.49 -13.31
N HIS A 126 7.35 7.02 -12.80
CA HIS A 126 8.21 6.03 -13.43
C HIS A 126 7.99 4.59 -12.95
N ASN A 127 7.46 4.39 -11.73
CA ASN A 127 7.23 3.06 -11.18
C ASN A 127 5.74 2.90 -10.88
N GLN A 128 5.12 2.11 -11.76
CA GLN A 128 3.69 1.89 -11.92
C GLN A 128 3.06 1.12 -10.75
N CYS A 129 3.20 1.67 -9.53
CA CYS A 129 2.74 1.12 -8.27
C CYS A 129 1.98 2.21 -7.50
N MET A 130 0.97 1.84 -6.71
CA MET A 130 0.25 2.78 -5.84
C MET A 130 0.62 2.56 -4.37
N GLN A 131 0.68 3.65 -3.62
CA GLN A 131 0.94 3.67 -2.18
C GLN A 131 -0.15 4.47 -1.46
N MET A 132 -0.36 4.17 -0.18
CA MET A 132 -1.14 5.01 0.73
C MET A 132 -0.20 5.62 1.78
N SER A 133 -0.24 6.94 1.94
CA SER A 133 0.57 7.66 2.93
C SER A 133 0.10 7.36 4.35
N LEU A 134 1.05 7.09 5.25
CA LEU A 134 0.77 6.93 6.69
C LEU A 134 0.81 8.27 7.44
N HIS A 135 1.54 9.24 6.90
CA HIS A 135 1.53 10.59 7.41
C HIS A 135 0.38 11.38 6.81
N ILE A 136 -0.31 12.15 7.66
CA ILE A 136 -1.05 13.31 7.21
C ILE A 136 0.02 14.34 6.82
N THR A 137 0.62 14.21 5.64
CA THR A 137 1.18 15.40 5.02
C THR A 137 -0.01 16.33 4.85
N THR A 138 0.10 17.53 5.41
CA THR A 138 -0.91 18.58 5.27
C THR A 138 -1.47 18.54 3.86
N LEU A 139 -2.80 18.44 3.74
CA LEU A 139 -3.52 18.60 2.48
C LEU A 139 -3.25 20.01 1.92
N THR A 140 -2.07 20.22 1.35
CA THR A 140 -1.65 21.43 0.65
C THR A 140 -0.77 21.00 -0.52
N HIS A 141 -1.32 20.21 -1.42
CA HIS A 141 -0.79 20.18 -2.78
C HIS A 141 -1.85 19.94 -3.88
N GLN A 142 -3.08 20.44 -3.68
CA GLN A 142 -4.06 20.61 -4.77
C GLN A 142 -4.94 21.88 -4.66
N SER A 143 -4.47 22.94 -3.99
CA SER A 143 -5.20 24.22 -3.96
C SER A 143 -4.38 25.44 -4.40
N TYR A 144 -3.32 25.26 -5.19
CA TYR A 144 -2.54 26.38 -5.76
C TYR A 144 -2.72 26.60 -7.27
N HIS A 145 -3.78 26.05 -7.88
CA HIS A 145 -4.17 26.39 -9.25
C HIS A 145 -5.59 26.95 -9.34
N SER A 146 -5.96 27.84 -8.41
CA SER A 146 -7.14 28.71 -8.55
C SER A 146 -6.99 29.97 -7.71
N LEU A 147 -6.06 30.85 -8.10
CA LEU A 147 -6.20 32.31 -8.06
C LEU A 147 -5.40 32.88 -9.25
#